data_AF-A0AAV4XAQ7-F1
#
_entry.id   AF-A0AAV4XAQ7-F1
#
_cell.length_a   1.000
_cell.length_b   1.000
_cell.length_c   1.000
_cell.angle_alpha   90.00
_cell.angle_beta   90.00
_cell.angle_gamma   90.00
#
_symmetry.space_group_name_H-M   'P 1'
#
loop_
_entity.id
_entity.type
_entity.pdbx_description
1 polymer ?
#
loop_
_entity_poly.entity_id
_entity_poly.type
_entity_poly.pdbx_seq_one_letter_code
_entity_poly.pdbx_strand_id
1 'polypeptide(L)' 'MCISLSANNWGQCDNETKAVGCGPQEIYRNCADISVLPGAGIRGSAGFNPRPRVPKSMKKYSKDYFKHMHSPYPHKRRL' A
#
# COMPACT_ATOMS: atom_id res chain seq x y z
N MET A 1 3.56 -6.40 -0.95
CA MET A 1 3.62 -7.54 -1.89
C MET A 1 4.31 -7.07 -3.15
N CYS A 2 5.43 -7.68 -3.50
CA CYS A 2 6.13 -7.40 -4.76
C CYS A 2 6.08 -8.63 -5.65
N ILE A 3 5.86 -8.41 -6.94
CA ILE A 3 5.87 -9.46 -7.97
C ILE A 3 6.96 -9.10 -8.96
N SER A 4 7.88 -10.03 -9.20
CA SER A 4 8.95 -9.88 -10.19
C SER A 4 8.76 -10.90 -11.31
N LEU A 5 9.12 -10.50 -12.54
CA LEU A 5 9.09 -11.33 -13.73
C LEU A 5 10.51 -11.44 -14.29
N SER A 6 10.98 -12.66 -14.53
CA SER A 6 12.35 -12.91 -15.01
C SER A 6 12.58 -12.44 -16.45
N ALA A 7 11.54 -12.53 -17.29
CA ALA A 7 11.56 -12.14 -18.71
C ALA A 7 12.71 -12.77 -19.53
N ASN A 8 13.20 -13.95 -19.15
CA ASN A 8 14.34 -14.62 -19.80
C ASN A 8 13.94 -15.85 -20.63
N ASN A 9 12.66 -16.26 -20.62
CA ASN A 9 12.19 -17.37 -21.43
C ASN A 9 11.91 -16.93 -22.88
N TRP A 10 12.14 -17.84 -23.84
CA TRP A 10 11.75 -17.66 -25.24
C TRP A 10 10.30 -18.08 -25.45
N GLY A 11 9.49 -17.25 -26.11
CA GLY A 11 8.09 -17.58 -26.35
C GLY A 11 7.45 -16.80 -27.50
N GLN A 12 6.21 -17.16 -27.80
CA GLN A 12 5.38 -16.49 -28.81
C GLN A 12 4.89 -15.15 -28.25
N CYS A 13 5.07 -14.08 -29.02
CA CYS A 13 4.55 -12.76 -28.74
C CYS A 13 3.19 -12.56 -29.45
N ASP A 14 2.44 -11.53 -29.06
CA ASP A 14 1.11 -11.24 -29.63
C ASP A 14 1.15 -10.86 -31.12
N ASN A 15 2.31 -10.40 -31.61
CA ASN A 15 2.54 -10.07 -33.02
C ASN A 15 3.04 -11.27 -33.85
N GLU A 16 2.76 -12.49 -33.40
CA GLU A 16 3.15 -13.76 -34.03
C GLU A 16 4.67 -14.03 -34.14
N THR A 17 5.49 -13.13 -33.61
CA THR A 17 6.95 -13.32 -33.55
C THR A 17 7.35 -14.13 -32.32
N LYS A 18 8.61 -14.58 -32.27
CA LYS A 18 9.18 -15.20 -31.07
C LYS A 18 10.36 -14.40 -30.57
N ALA A 19 10.38 -14.16 -29.26
CA ALA A 19 11.44 -13.41 -28.60
C ALA A 19 11.60 -13.84 -27.14
N VAL A 20 12.73 -13.45 -26.55
CA VAL A 20 12.95 -13.51 -25.10
C VAL A 20 11.99 -12.55 -24.39
N GLY A 21 11.38 -13.00 -23.30
CA GLY A 21 10.42 -12.23 -22.50
C GLY A 21 8.96 -12.37 -22.94
N CYS A 22 8.71 -13.01 -24.09
CA CYS A 22 7.36 -13.36 -24.54
C CYS A 22 6.94 -14.75 -24.04
N GLY A 23 5.63 -14.99 -23.99
CA GLY A 23 5.07 -16.22 -23.44
C GLY A 23 5.28 -16.37 -21.92
N PRO A 24 5.09 -17.57 -21.36
CA PRO A 24 5.15 -17.80 -19.93
C PRO A 24 6.49 -17.42 -19.29
N GLN A 25 6.44 -16.53 -18.29
CA GLN A 25 7.61 -16.07 -17.53
C GLN A 25 7.58 -16.60 -16.10
N GLU A 26 8.75 -16.86 -15.54
CA GLU A 26 8.91 -17.16 -14.12
C GLU A 26 8.45 -15.96 -13.27
N ILE A 27 7.62 -16.25 -12.27
CA ILE A 27 7.04 -15.26 -11.37
C ILE A 27 7.60 -15.46 -9.96
N TYR A 28 8.27 -14.44 -9.45
CA TYR A 28 8.77 -14.41 -8.08
C TYR A 28 7.86 -13.55 -7.22
N ARG A 29 7.45 -14.07 -6.06
CA ARG A 29 6.49 -13.43 -5.17
C ARG A 29 7.09 -13.30 -3.78
N ASN A 30 7.28 -12.06 -3.34
CA ASN A 30 7.80 -11.78 -2.00
C ASN A 30 6.78 -10.99 -1.18
N CYS A 31 6.49 -11.52 0.00
CA CYS A 31 5.70 -10.86 1.02
C CYS A 31 6.60 -10.00 1.91
N ALA A 32 6.08 -8.85 2.33
CA ALA A 32 6.69 -8.01 3.34
C ALA A 32 5.61 -7.61 4.33
N ASP A 33 5.89 -7.76 5.61
CA ASP A 33 5.02 -7.26 6.68
C ASP A 33 5.21 -5.75 6.80
N ILE A 34 4.15 -4.98 6.56
CA ILE A 34 4.21 -3.51 6.57
C ILE A 34 3.06 -2.92 7.38
N SER A 35 3.30 -1.73 7.92
CA SER A 35 2.29 -0.89 8.56
C SER A 35 2.35 0.51 7.96
N VAL A 36 1.20 1.04 7.57
CA VAL A 36 1.10 2.41 7.02
C VAL A 36 0.61 3.34 8.13
N LEU A 37 1.49 4.23 8.58
CA LEU A 37 1.17 5.18 9.66
C LEU A 37 0.54 6.47 9.11
N PRO A 38 -0.26 7.20 9.90
CA PRO A 38 -0.77 8.51 9.51
C PRO A 38 0.38 9.48 9.16
N GLY A 39 0.37 10.01 7.93
CA GLY A 39 1.42 10.91 7.44
C GLY A 39 2.56 10.20 6.69
N ALA A 40 2.56 8.87 6.61
CA ALA A 40 3.44 8.15 5.69
C ALA A 40 2.97 8.37 4.23
N GLY A 41 3.86 8.85 3.38
CA GLY A 41 3.61 9.17 1.97
C GLY A 41 3.69 10.67 1.67
N ILE A 42 3.96 11.03 0.41
CA ILE A 42 3.87 12.42 -0.06
C ILE A 42 2.39 12.80 -0.08
N ARG A 43 1.93 13.41 1.00
CA ARG A 43 0.68 14.18 0.97
C ARG A 43 0.96 15.37 0.07
N GLY A 44 0.50 15.33 -1.18
CA GLY A 44 0.39 16.55 -1.98
C GLY A 44 -0.22 17.66 -1.12
N SER A 45 0.26 18.90 -1.29
CA SER A 45 -0.02 20.07 -0.45
C SER A 45 -1.33 19.92 0.30
N ALA A 46 -1.28 19.96 1.64
CA ALA A 46 -2.36 19.66 2.57
C ALA A 46 -3.67 20.49 2.41
N GLY A 47 -3.86 21.19 1.29
CA GLY A 47 -5.04 21.93 0.89
C GLY A 47 -6.10 21.14 0.10
N PHE A 48 -5.82 19.94 -0.45
CA PHE A 48 -6.86 19.18 -1.19
C PHE A 48 -7.54 18.05 -0.39
N ASN A 49 -7.01 17.69 0.78
CA ASN A 49 -7.74 16.89 1.76
C ASN A 49 -8.23 17.83 2.87
N PRO A 50 -9.39 18.50 2.73
CA PRO A 50 -10.00 19.08 3.90
C PRO A 50 -10.23 17.93 4.87
N ARG A 51 -9.48 17.91 6.00
CA ARG A 51 -9.94 17.17 7.17
C ARG A 51 -11.41 17.54 7.31
N PRO A 52 -12.36 16.58 7.42
CA PRO A 52 -13.76 16.94 7.62
C PRO A 52 -13.78 17.98 8.73
N ARG A 53 -14.21 19.21 8.42
CA ARG A 53 -14.32 20.25 9.44
C ARG A 53 -15.43 19.80 10.36
N VAL A 54 -15.06 19.01 11.38
CA VAL A 54 -15.98 18.63 12.44
C VAL A 54 -16.53 19.94 13.01
N PRO A 55 -17.86 20.12 13.06
CA PRO A 55 -18.46 21.26 13.73
C PRO A 55 -17.81 21.42 15.11
N LYS A 56 -17.62 22.65 15.60
CA LYS A 56 -16.94 22.89 16.89
C LYS A 56 -17.59 22.06 18.03
N SER A 57 -18.90 21.81 17.96
CA SER A 57 -19.67 20.94 18.86
C SER A 57 -19.26 19.47 18.83
N MET A 58 -18.72 18.98 17.71
CA MET A 58 -18.31 17.59 17.49
C MET A 58 -16.81 17.37 17.74
N LYS A 59 -16.04 18.43 18.07
CA LYS A 59 -14.61 18.31 18.42
C LYS A 59 -14.37 17.47 19.67
N LYS A 60 -15.26 17.54 20.67
CA LYS A 60 -15.19 16.70 21.88
C LYS A 60 -15.31 15.22 21.49
N TYR A 61 -16.33 14.90 20.68
CA TYR A 61 -16.58 13.55 20.19
C TYR A 61 -15.47 13.02 19.27
N SER A 62 -14.92 13.86 18.39
CA SER A 62 -13.76 13.51 17.55
C SER A 62 -12.50 13.29 18.38
N LYS A 63 -12.26 14.09 19.42
CA LYS A 63 -11.14 13.89 20.34
C LYS A 63 -11.27 12.57 21.08
N ASP A 64 -12.47 12.23 21.53
CA ASP A 64 -12.76 10.95 22.20
C ASP A 64 -12.62 9.78 21.22
N TYR A 65 -13.11 9.89 19.98
CA TYR A 65 -12.95 8.87 18.94
C TYR A 65 -11.48 8.56 18.65
N PHE A 66 -10.63 9.58 18.47
CA PHE A 66 -9.19 9.39 18.25
C PHE A 66 -8.44 8.91 19.52
N LYS A 67 -8.92 9.24 20.73
CA LYS A 67 -8.32 8.77 21.99
C LYS A 67 -8.53 7.26 22.22
N HIS A 68 -9.63 6.72 21.71
CA HIS A 68 -9.99 5.30 21.81
C HIS A 68 -9.62 4.49 20.55
N MET A 69 -9.21 5.15 19.45
CA MET A 69 -8.56 4.52 18.29
C MET A 69 -7.09 4.16 18.54
N HIS A 70 -6.76 3.59 19.71
CA HIS A 70 -5.52 2.82 19.78
C HIS A 70 -5.65 1.67 18.78
N SER A 71 -4.66 1.56 17.90
CA SER A 71 -4.55 0.46 16.93
C SER A 71 -4.88 -0.87 17.62
N PRO A 72 -5.84 -1.66 17.11
CA PRO A 72 -6.14 -2.98 17.67
C PRO A 72 -4.99 -3.97 17.45
N TYR A 73 -3.94 -3.58 16.73
CA TYR A 73 -2.73 -4.37 16.57
C TYR A 73 -1.77 -4.09 17.73
N PRO A 74 -1.60 -5.02 18.69
CA PRO A 74 -0.53 -4.91 19.65
C PRO A 74 0.80 -4.97 18.89
N HIS A 75 1.64 -3.95 19.04
CA HIS A 75 3.07 -4.05 18.71
C HIS A 75 3.70 -5.08 19.65
N LYS A 76 3.54 -6.38 19.34
CA LYS A 76 4.40 -7.41 19.92
C LYS A 76 5.79 -7.17 19.35
N ARG A 77 6.66 -6.53 20.13
CA ARG A 77 8.11 -6.63 19.95
C ARG A 77 8.44 -8.12 20.03
N ARG A 78 8.64 -8.79 18.90
CA ARG A 78 9.30 -10.09 18.87
C ARG A 78 10.73 -9.85 19.33
N LEU A 79 11.06 -10.44 20.48
CA LEU A 79 12.44 -10.72 20.88
C LEU A 79 13.05 -11.74 19.90
#